data_AF-A0A0L1JR56-F1
#
_entry.id   AF-A0A0L1JR56-F1
#
_cell.length_a   1.000
_cell.length_b   1.000
_cell.length_c   1.000
_cell.angle_alpha   90.00
_cell.angle_beta   90.00
_cell.angle_gamma   90.00
#
_symmetry.space_group_name_H-M   'P 1'
#
loop_
_entity.id
_entity.type
_entity.pdbx_description
1 polymer ?
#
loop_
_entity_poly.entity_id
_entity_poly.type
_entity_poly.pdbx_seq_one_letter_code
_entity_poly.pdbx_strand_id
1 'polypeptide(L)'
;MLRGVPEGTTTVQFKLKDRDAPRYNHGGSKRLKISGDGQLPFGVFKYKSPCPPGEVHTYEWTATARKGGKVLAKATAVRKYPE
;
A
#
# COMPACT_ATOMS: atom_id res chain seq x y z
N MET A 1 -7.50 -8.56 -6.69
CA MET A 1 -8.60 -8.60 -5.69
C MET A 1 -7.99 -8.59 -4.29
N LEU A 2 -8.54 -7.77 -3.39
CA LEU A 2 -8.16 -7.77 -1.97
C LEU A 2 -8.87 -8.90 -1.23
N ARG A 3 -8.18 -9.52 -0.28
CA ARG A 3 -8.70 -10.59 0.58
C ARG A 3 -8.63 -10.18 2.04
N GLY A 4 -9.51 -10.73 2.89
CA GLY A 4 -9.53 -10.46 4.33
C GLY A 4 -9.83 -8.99 4.67
N VAL A 5 -10.60 -8.31 3.83
CA VAL A 5 -11.00 -6.93 4.10
C VAL A 5 -12.04 -6.93 5.22
N PRO A 6 -11.82 -6.20 6.35
CA PRO A 6 -12.79 -6.16 7.44
C PRO A 6 -14.16 -5.66 6.99
N GLU A 7 -15.21 -6.22 7.58
CA GLU A 7 -16.58 -5.79 7.35
C GLU A 7 -16.75 -4.29 7.63
N GLY A 8 -17.52 -3.61 6.78
CA GLY A 8 -17.77 -2.18 6.89
C GLY A 8 -16.60 -1.29 6.43
N THR A 9 -15.54 -1.86 5.85
CA THR A 9 -14.51 -1.08 5.15
C THR A 9 -15.13 -0.34 3.97
N THR A 10 -14.98 0.99 3.93
CA THR A 10 -15.43 1.83 2.82
C THR A 10 -14.28 2.31 1.95
N THR A 11 -13.07 2.40 2.51
CA THR A 11 -11.89 2.79 1.75
C THR A 11 -10.65 2.00 2.17
N VAL A 12 -9.72 1.84 1.22
CA VAL A 12 -8.38 1.31 1.46
C VAL A 12 -7.34 2.34 1.03
N GLN A 13 -6.19 2.34 1.69
CA GLN A 13 -5.06 3.18 1.33
C GLN A 13 -3.78 2.37 1.30
N PHE A 14 -3.04 2.48 0.21
CA PHE A 14 -1.73 1.86 0.04
C PHE A 14 -0.62 2.88 0.23
N LYS A 15 0.47 2.47 0.88
CA LYS A 15 1.70 3.24 0.99
C LYS A 15 2.89 2.33 0.77
N LEU A 16 3.84 2.79 -0.02
CA LEU A 16 5.15 2.16 -0.16
C LEU A 16 6.17 2.98 0.64
N LYS A 17 6.99 2.31 1.44
CA LYS A 17 8.10 2.92 2.15
C LYS A 17 9.37 2.13 1.89
N ASP A 18 10.43 2.85 1.55
CA ASP A 18 11.79 2.33 1.61
C ASP A 18 12.28 2.45 3.07
N ARG A 19 12.68 1.33 3.68
CA ARG A 19 13.14 1.32 5.06
C ARG A 19 14.58 1.81 5.18
N ASP A 20 15.37 1.66 4.13
CA ASP A 20 16.77 2.07 4.06
C ASP A 20 16.89 3.54 3.59
N ALA A 21 15.94 4.02 2.78
CA ALA A 21 15.79 5.43 2.40
C ALA A 21 14.45 6.06 2.86
N PRO A 22 14.18 6.17 4.18
CA PRO A 22 12.85 6.52 4.71
C PRO A 22 12.38 7.95 4.39
N ARG A 23 13.28 8.82 3.94
CA ARG A 23 12.98 10.19 3.50
C ARG A 23 12.50 10.25 2.05
N TYR A 24 12.76 9.22 1.24
CA TYR A 24 12.31 9.18 -0.14
C TYR A 24 10.83 8.79 -0.20
N ASN A 25 9.99 9.70 -0.67
CA ASN A 25 8.55 9.46 -0.77
C ASN A 25 8.24 8.64 -2.04
N HIS A 26 8.08 7.33 -1.87
CA HIS A 26 7.58 6.43 -2.92
C HIS A 26 6.09 6.61 -3.25
N GLY A 27 5.35 7.34 -2.42
CA GLY A 27 3.92 7.57 -2.62
C GLY A 27 3.07 6.34 -2.29
N GLY A 28 2.08 6.10 -3.13
CA GLY A 28 0.98 5.16 -2.87
C GLY A 28 -0.35 5.78 -3.24
N SER A 29 -1.44 5.23 -2.71
CA SER A 29 -2.78 5.71 -3.03
C SER A 29 -3.27 6.76 -2.04
N LYS A 30 -4.20 7.60 -2.50
CA LYS A 30 -5.18 8.23 -1.58
C LYS A 30 -6.14 7.16 -1.03
N ARG A 31 -7.13 7.55 -0.25
CA ARG A 31 -8.22 6.64 0.14
C ARG A 31 -9.01 6.24 -1.10
N LEU A 32 -8.85 5.00 -1.53
CA LEU A 32 -9.58 4.40 -2.65
C LEU A 32 -10.88 3.82 -2.12
N LYS A 33 -12.01 4.16 -2.74
CA LYS A 33 -13.27 3.47 -2.45
C LYS A 33 -13.14 2.02 -2.91
N ILE A 34 -13.69 1.10 -2.13
CA ILE A 34 -13.77 -0.30 -2.51
C ILE A 34 -15.23 -0.72 -2.62
N SER A 35 -15.52 -1.56 -3.59
CA SER A 35 -16.75 -2.35 -3.65
C SER A 35 -16.63 -3.58 -2.73
N GLY A 36 -17.77 -4.22 -2.43
CA GLY A 36 -17.81 -5.40 -1.56
C GLY A 36 -16.99 -6.60 -2.07
N ASP A 37 -16.68 -6.66 -3.37
CA ASP A 37 -15.85 -7.69 -3.98
C ASP A 37 -14.33 -7.44 -3.85
N GLY A 38 -13.91 -6.29 -3.30
CA GLY A 38 -12.51 -5.96 -3.08
C GLY A 38 -11.68 -5.83 -4.37
N GLN A 39 -12.32 -5.66 -5.53
CA GLN A 39 -11.61 -5.39 -6.78
C GLN A 39 -11.15 -3.94 -6.85
N LEU A 40 -9.93 -3.75 -7.35
CA LEU A 40 -9.36 -2.44 -7.61
C LEU A 40 -8.96 -2.41 -9.09
N PRO A 41 -9.44 -1.43 -9.87
CA PRO A 41 -9.03 -1.30 -11.26
C PRO A 41 -7.52 -1.14 -11.39
N PHE A 42 -6.95 -1.71 -12.44
CA PHE A 42 -5.55 -1.47 -12.79
C PHE A 42 -5.32 0.04 -12.98
N GLY A 43 -4.18 0.55 -12.51
CA GLY A 43 -3.82 1.96 -12.66
C GLY A 43 -4.59 2.94 -11.76
N VAL A 44 -5.44 2.47 -10.83
CA VAL A 44 -6.22 3.35 -9.93
C VAL A 44 -5.36 4.23 -9.01
N PHE A 45 -4.07 3.93 -8.85
CA PHE A 45 -3.08 4.81 -8.26
C PHE A 45 -1.69 4.60 -8.87
N LYS A 46 -0.79 5.56 -8.63
CA LYS A 46 0.62 5.51 -9.05
C LYS A 46 1.53 5.56 -7.82
N TYR A 47 2.72 5.01 -7.96
CA TYR A 47 3.78 5.06 -6.96
C TYR A 47 5.13 5.12 -7.69
N LYS A 48 6.19 5.52 -6.99
CA LYS A 48 7.54 5.44 -7.51
C LYS A 48 8.07 4.04 -7.23
N SER A 49 8.43 3.30 -8.27
CA SER A 49 8.96 1.94 -8.12
C SER A 49 10.28 1.92 -7.35
N PRO A 50 10.61 0.81 -6.67
CA PRO A 50 11.96 0.56 -6.16
C PRO A 50 13.03 0.77 -7.24
N CYS A 51 14.05 1.56 -6.92
CA CYS A 51 15.21 1.80 -7.78
C CYS A 51 16.42 2.17 -6.91
N PRO A 52 16.90 1.25 -6.05
CA PRO A 52 18.08 1.50 -5.22
C PRO A 52 19.34 1.48 -6.10
N PRO A 53 20.13 2.56 -6.18
CA PRO A 53 21.30 2.61 -7.06
C PRO A 53 22.45 1.74 -6.52
N GLY A 54 22.67 0.57 -7.12
CA GLY A 54 23.79 -0.31 -6.77
C GLY A 54 23.68 -1.00 -5.39
N GLU A 55 22.55 -0.85 -4.71
CA GLU A 55 22.31 -1.35 -3.36
C GLU A 55 21.05 -2.21 -3.32
N VAL A 56 20.93 -3.05 -2.27
CA VAL A 56 19.70 -3.78 -1.97
C VAL A 56 18.99 -3.07 -0.82
N HIS A 57 17.76 -2.61 -1.08
CA HIS A 57 16.93 -1.95 -0.08
C HIS A 57 15.76 -2.85 0.33
N THR A 58 15.21 -2.58 1.52
CA THR A 58 14.04 -3.22 2.09
C THR A 58 12.83 -2.32 1.93
N TYR A 59 11.84 -2.79 1.17
CA TYR A 59 10.62 -2.07 0.88
C TYR A 59 9.44 -2.66 1.66
N GLU A 60 8.63 -1.78 2.24
CA GLU A 60 7.39 -2.13 2.93
C GLU A 60 6.18 -1.54 2.23
N TRP A 61 5.27 -2.41 1.80
CA TRP A 61 3.91 -2.03 1.49
C TRP A 61 3.05 -2.06 2.75
N THR A 62 2.24 -1.02 2.95
CA THR A 62 1.16 -1.00 3.94
C THR A 62 -0.17 -0.80 3.24
N ALA A 63 -1.15 -1.65 3.53
CA ALA A 63 -2.56 -1.45 3.19
C ALA A 63 -3.35 -1.10 4.46
N THR A 64 -4.08 0.01 4.46
CA THR A 64 -4.91 0.45 5.60
C THR A 64 -6.39 0.49 5.21
N ALA A 65 -7.19 -0.37 5.84
CA ALA A 65 -8.65 -0.42 5.69
C ALA A 65 -9.33 0.57 6.63
N ARG A 66 -10.34 1.30 6.14
CA ARG A 66 -11.03 2.35 6.90
C ARG A 66 -12.54 2.35 6.67
N LYS A 67 -13.27 2.77 7.71
CA LYS A 67 -14.67 3.21 7.64
C LYS A 67 -14.72 4.71 7.95
N GLY A 68 -14.80 5.53 6.91
CA GLY A 68 -14.67 6.98 7.03
C GLY A 68 -13.30 7.38 7.59
N GLY A 69 -13.28 8.08 8.73
CA GLY A 69 -12.03 8.45 9.42
C GLY A 69 -11.38 7.33 10.24
N LYS A 70 -12.15 6.29 10.60
CA LYS A 70 -11.69 5.22 11.49
C LYS A 70 -10.86 4.19 10.74
N VAL A 71 -9.68 3.85 11.27
CA VAL A 71 -8.88 2.69 10.83
C VAL A 71 -9.50 1.43 11.41
N LEU A 72 -9.80 0.46 10.56
CA LEU A 72 -10.32 -0.85 10.96
C LEU A 72 -9.20 -1.89 11.05
N ALA A 73 -8.28 -1.87 10.07
CA ALA A 73 -7.13 -2.79 10.05
C ALA A 73 -5.98 -2.22 9.24
N LYS A 74 -4.79 -2.79 9.46
CA LYS A 74 -3.59 -2.59 8.64
C LYS A 74 -2.98 -3.95 8.30
N ALA A 75 -2.50 -4.09 7.07
CA ALA A 75 -1.68 -5.22 6.64
C ALA A 75 -0.37 -4.69 6.06
N THR A 76 0.72 -5.41 6.27
CA THR A 76 2.04 -5.06 5.75
C THR A 76 2.65 -6.24 4.97
N ALA A 77 3.46 -5.90 3.98
CA ALA A 77 4.29 -6.84 3.25
C ALA A 77 5.69 -6.23 3.08
N VAL A 78 6.73 -7.00 3.36
CA VAL A 78 8.12 -6.54 3.38
C VAL A 78 8.95 -7.43 2.48
N ARG A 79 9.72 -6.83 1.57
CA ARG A 79 10.65 -7.56 0.68
C ARG A 79 11.91 -6.74 0.44
N LYS A 80 13.00 -7.42 0.09
CA LYS A 80 14.20 -6.78 -0.45
C LYS A 80 14.05 -6.56 -1.96
N TYR A 81 14.77 -5.58 -2.51
CA TYR A 81 14.88 -5.37 -3.94
C TYR A 81 16.19 -4.62 -4.28
N PRO A 82 16.89 -4.97 -5.38
CA PRO A 82 16.70 -6.22 -6.13
C PRO A 82 16.94 -7.43 -5.22
N GLU A 83 16.32 -8.56 -5.57
CA GLU A 83 16.49 -9.84 -4.84
C GLU A 83 17.67 -10.65 -5.37
#